data_AF-A0A661M6X8-F1
#
_entry.id   AF-A0A661M6X8-F1
#
_cell.length_a   1.000
_cell.length_b   1.000
_cell.length_c   1.000
_cell.angle_alpha   90.00
_cell.angle_beta   90.00
_cell.angle_gamma   90.00
#
_symmetry.space_group_name_H-M   'P 1'
#
loop_
_entity.id
_entity.type
_entity.pdbx_description
1 polymer ?
#
loop_
_entity_poly.entity_id
_entity_poly.type
_entity_poly.pdbx_seq_one_letter_code
_entity_poly.pdbx_strand_id
1 'polypeptide(L)'
;MEAKLRKLYFTLLIPAIAGFVITSIARVILRPKTYIADNVPQLAPLLFVLAVAFGVAFPILWRTLFVNKNRNRKQITEAELLKFERGTLYIALLAPYFCLAAFFLGISQFHFYGTVLASFYATYYFYPSQKRISYERKIFRAK
;
A
#
# COMPACT_ATOMS: atom_id res chain seq x y z
N MET A 1 -10.67 -2.25 17.85
CA MET A 1 -9.57 -1.88 16.92
C MET A 1 -9.80 -2.40 15.52
N GLU A 2 -10.05 -3.70 15.35
CA GLU A 2 -10.22 -4.35 14.03
C GLU A 2 -11.22 -3.64 13.10
N ALA A 3 -12.47 -3.46 13.50
CA ALA A 3 -13.49 -2.86 12.63
C ALA A 3 -13.07 -1.47 12.11
N LYS A 4 -12.39 -0.67 12.94
CA LYS A 4 -11.86 0.65 12.55
C LYS A 4 -10.76 0.52 11.50
N LEU A 5 -9.86 -0.46 11.63
CA LEU A 5 -8.78 -0.70 10.68
C LEU A 5 -9.28 -1.33 9.37
N ARG A 6 -10.23 -2.28 9.43
CA ARG A 6 -10.86 -2.86 8.25
C ARG A 6 -11.62 -1.81 7.44
N LYS A 7 -12.39 -0.95 8.11
CA LYS A 7 -13.05 0.18 7.45
C LYS A 7 -12.04 1.04 6.71
N LEU A 8 -10.96 1.46 7.38
CA LEU A 8 -9.89 2.24 6.73
C LEU A 8 -9.25 1.50 5.55
N TYR A 9 -8.91 0.23 5.74
CA TYR A 9 -8.31 -0.61 4.69
C TYR A 9 -9.16 -0.63 3.42
N PHE A 10 -10.46 -0.90 3.54
CA PHE A 10 -11.37 -0.92 2.39
C PHE A 10 -11.64 0.48 1.84
N THR A 11 -11.74 1.51 2.68
CA THR A 11 -11.86 2.90 2.22
C THR A 11 -10.66 3.32 1.36
N LEU A 12 -9.45 2.86 1.69
CA LEU A 12 -8.25 3.13 0.91
C LEU A 12 -8.11 2.22 -0.32
N LEU A 13 -8.54 0.96 -0.25
CA LEU A 13 -8.33 -0.01 -1.34
C LEU A 13 -9.40 0.06 -2.43
N ILE A 14 -10.67 0.26 -2.07
CA ILE A 14 -11.80 0.27 -3.02
C ILE A 14 -11.61 1.28 -4.15
N PRO A 15 -11.18 2.54 -3.90
CA PRO A 15 -10.98 3.50 -4.98
C PRO A 15 -9.90 3.05 -5.99
N ALA A 16 -8.83 2.40 -5.52
CA ALA A 16 -7.82 1.86 -6.42
C ALA A 16 -8.41 0.73 -7.30
N ILE A 17 -9.15 -0.21 -6.70
CA ILE A 17 -9.82 -1.29 -7.44
C ILE A 17 -10.84 -0.71 -8.45
N ALA A 18 -11.66 0.25 -8.02
CA ALA A 18 -12.61 0.92 -8.90
C ALA A 18 -11.91 1.62 -10.07
N GLY A 19 -10.76 2.27 -9.80
CA GLY A 19 -9.92 2.87 -10.82
C GLY A 19 -9.43 1.86 -11.87
N PHE A 20 -9.05 0.64 -11.46
CA PHE A 20 -8.68 -0.42 -12.41
C PHE A 20 -9.85 -0.83 -13.31
N VAL A 21 -11.04 -1.01 -12.73
CA VAL A 21 -12.25 -1.39 -13.47
C VAL A 21 -12.62 -0.31 -14.48
N ILE A 22 -12.69 0.95 -14.03
CA ILE A 22 -13.02 2.11 -14.86
C ILE A 22 -12.01 2.26 -16.00
N THR A 23 -10.71 2.18 -15.70
CA THR A 23 -9.65 2.30 -16.70
C THR A 23 -9.71 1.17 -17.72
N SER A 24 -10.02 -0.05 -17.28
CA SER A 24 -10.15 -1.20 -18.18
C SER A 24 -11.34 -1.04 -19.14
N ILE A 25 -12.50 -0.62 -18.64
CA ILE A 25 -13.69 -0.34 -19.46
C ILE A 25 -13.38 0.80 -20.46
N ALA A 26 -12.78 1.90 -19.97
CA ALA A 26 -12.42 3.03 -20.80
C ALA A 26 -11.45 2.64 -21.93
N ARG A 27 -10.48 1.76 -21.67
CA ARG A 27 -9.56 1.26 -22.70
C ARG A 27 -10.26 0.50 -23.82
N VAL A 28 -11.26 -0.32 -23.48
CA VAL A 28 -12.03 -1.09 -24.47
C VAL A 28 -12.87 -0.16 -25.34
N ILE A 29 -13.51 0.84 -24.74
CA ILE A 29 -14.42 1.76 -25.45
C ILE A 29 -13.65 2.79 -26.28
N LEU A 30 -12.69 3.48 -25.66
CA LEU A 30 -12.03 4.65 -26.25
C LEU A 30 -10.81 4.30 -27.10
N ARG A 31 -10.25 3.08 -26.95
CA ARG A 31 -9.01 2.62 -27.58
C ARG A 31 -7.92 3.71 -27.61
N PRO A 32 -7.63 4.36 -26.46
CA PRO A 32 -6.68 5.46 -26.44
C PRO A 32 -5.31 4.94 -26.85
N LYS A 33 -4.66 5.60 -27.82
CA LYS A 33 -3.25 5.38 -28.09
C LYS A 33 -2.46 5.91 -26.91
N THR A 34 -1.98 5.03 -26.05
CA THR A 34 -1.23 5.38 -24.84
C THR A 34 0.20 5.80 -25.23
N TYR A 35 0.38 7.09 -25.54
CA TYR A 35 1.66 7.67 -25.98
C TYR A 35 2.54 8.20 -24.84
N ILE A 36 2.08 8.17 -23.58
CA ILE A 36 2.74 8.91 -22.49
C ILE A 36 4.01 8.21 -22.00
N ALA A 37 4.00 6.88 -21.87
CA ALA A 37 5.18 6.14 -21.40
C ALA A 37 6.35 6.18 -22.38
N ASP A 38 6.07 6.22 -23.69
CA ASP A 38 7.10 6.26 -24.74
C ASP A 38 7.89 7.60 -24.73
N ASN A 39 7.24 8.67 -24.28
CA ASN A 39 7.86 10.01 -24.21
C ASN A 39 8.65 10.26 -22.92
N VAL A 40 8.43 9.45 -21.87
CA VAL A 40 9.09 9.62 -20.55
C VAL A 40 9.59 8.26 -20.05
N PRO A 41 10.74 7.77 -20.54
CA PRO A 41 11.23 6.43 -20.24
C PRO A 41 11.52 6.19 -18.75
N GLN A 42 11.77 7.24 -17.97
CA GLN A 42 12.03 7.15 -16.52
C GLN A 42 10.77 6.91 -15.69
N LEU A 43 9.57 7.09 -16.26
CA LEU A 43 8.32 6.95 -15.53
C LEU A 43 8.05 5.49 -15.11
N ALA A 44 8.43 4.54 -15.97
CA ALA A 44 8.28 3.11 -15.70
C ALA A 44 9.08 2.65 -14.46
N PRO A 45 10.42 2.85 -14.40
CA PRO A 45 11.20 2.49 -13.21
C PRO A 45 10.79 3.32 -11.98
N LEU A 46 10.41 4.59 -12.14
CA LEU A 46 9.96 5.41 -11.01
C LEU A 46 8.71 4.83 -10.35
N LEU A 47 7.66 4.53 -11.12
CA LEU A 47 6.42 3.94 -10.58
C LEU A 47 6.65 2.58 -9.94
N PHE A 48 7.53 1.76 -10.55
CA PHE A 48 7.96 0.49 -9.95
C PHE A 48 8.63 0.68 -8.60
N VAL A 49 9.64 1.54 -8.52
CA VAL A 49 10.36 1.84 -7.26
C VAL A 49 9.41 2.38 -6.21
N LEU A 50 8.50 3.29 -6.57
CA LEU A 50 7.51 3.82 -5.65
C LEU A 50 6.54 2.74 -5.14
N ALA A 51 6.05 1.85 -6.02
CA ALA A 51 5.19 0.75 -5.60
C ALA A 51 5.90 -0.17 -4.59
N VAL A 52 7.18 -0.52 -4.82
CA VAL A 52 7.98 -1.34 -3.90
C VAL A 52 8.30 -0.58 -2.61
N ALA A 53 8.68 0.69 -2.71
CA ALA A 53 9.01 1.53 -1.56
C ALA A 53 7.82 1.63 -0.60
N PHE A 54 6.63 1.96 -1.12
CA PHE A 54 5.43 2.08 -0.30
C PHE A 54 4.86 0.73 0.12
N GLY A 55 4.94 -0.30 -0.72
CA GLY A 55 4.42 -1.63 -0.41
C GLY A 55 5.28 -2.43 0.57
N VAL A 56 6.59 -2.12 0.67
CA VAL A 56 7.56 -2.94 1.41
C VAL A 56 8.46 -2.08 2.30
N ALA A 57 9.29 -1.21 1.72
CA ALA A 57 10.39 -0.56 2.44
C ALA A 57 9.92 0.46 3.50
N PHE A 58 8.98 1.34 3.15
CA PHE A 58 8.46 2.36 4.06
C PHE A 58 7.63 1.79 5.21
N PRO A 59 6.78 0.76 5.04
CA PRO A 59 6.16 0.07 6.17
C PRO A 59 7.18 -0.51 7.15
N ILE A 60 8.27 -1.09 6.65
CA ILE A 60 9.38 -1.59 7.49
C ILE A 60 10.05 -0.44 8.22
N LEU A 61 10.40 0.65 7.52
CA LEU A 61 10.99 1.84 8.13
C LEU A 61 10.08 2.43 9.21
N TRP A 62 8.79 2.57 8.94
CA TRP A 62 7.80 3.09 9.88
C TRP A 62 7.73 2.23 11.15
N ARG A 63 7.76 0.90 11.00
CA ARG A 63 7.84 -0.04 12.13
C ARG A 63 9.13 0.15 12.93
N THR A 64 10.27 0.24 12.26
CA THR A 64 11.57 0.44 12.93
C THR A 64 11.62 1.76 13.70
N LEU A 65 11.13 2.85 13.10
CA LEU A 65 11.02 4.15 13.77
C LEU A 65 10.10 4.09 14.98
N PHE A 66 8.96 3.39 14.87
CA PHE A 66 8.03 3.21 15.98
C PHE A 66 8.64 2.41 17.13
N VAL A 67 9.36 1.33 16.83
CA VAL A 67 10.11 0.54 17.83
C VAL A 67 11.16 1.41 18.51
N ASN A 68 12.00 2.11 17.74
CA ASN A 68 13.07 2.94 18.30
C ASN A 68 12.53 4.05 19.19
N LYS A 69 11.42 4.71 18.78
CA LYS A 69 10.75 5.74 19.58
C LYS A 69 10.22 5.22 20.92
N ASN A 70 9.77 3.96 20.97
CA ASN A 70 9.17 3.36 22.16
C ASN A 70 10.11 2.40 22.92
N ARG A 71 11.39 2.31 22.53
CA ARG A 71 12.35 1.31 23.08
C ARG A 71 12.50 1.34 24.61
N ASN A 72 12.35 2.52 25.22
CA ASN A 72 12.49 2.71 26.66
C ASN A 72 11.16 2.61 27.43
N ARG A 73 10.04 2.41 26.72
CA ARG A 73 8.71 2.31 27.33
C ARG A 73 8.36 0.84 27.57
N LYS A 74 7.93 0.52 28.79
CA LYS A 74 7.51 -0.85 29.15
C LYS A 74 6.22 -1.30 28.46
N GLN A 75 5.35 -0.35 28.11
CA GLN A 75 4.04 -0.56 27.49
C GLN A 75 3.62 0.69 26.70
N ILE A 76 2.80 0.48 25.67
CA ILE A 76 2.12 1.55 24.94
C ILE A 76 0.62 1.45 25.16
N THR A 77 -0.12 2.51 24.88
CA THR A 77 -1.58 2.49 24.92
C THR A 77 -2.16 1.86 23.66
N GLU A 78 -3.37 1.29 23.74
CA GLU A 78 -4.09 0.82 22.54
C GLU A 78 -4.31 1.93 21.51
N ALA A 79 -4.48 3.18 21.95
CA ALA A 79 -4.66 4.33 21.07
C ALA A 79 -3.40 4.61 20.23
N GLU A 80 -2.21 4.49 20.84
CA GLU A 80 -0.93 4.63 20.15
C GLU A 80 -0.71 3.51 19.14
N LEU A 81 -1.04 2.26 19.50
CA LEU A 81 -0.97 1.12 18.58
C LEU A 81 -1.93 1.31 17.39
N LEU A 82 -3.16 1.76 17.64
CA LEU A 82 -4.12 2.06 16.58
C LEU A 82 -3.58 3.15 15.64
N LYS A 83 -2.93 4.20 16.18
CA LYS A 83 -2.33 5.26 15.36
C LYS A 83 -1.19 4.72 14.50
N PHE A 84 -0.34 3.85 15.06
CA PHE A 84 0.71 3.17 14.33
C PHE A 84 0.15 2.34 13.17
N GLU A 85 -0.81 1.46 13.44
CA GLU A 85 -1.44 0.60 12.43
C GLU A 85 -2.11 1.39 11.30
N ARG A 86 -2.79 2.49 11.64
CA ARG A 86 -3.36 3.39 10.62
C ARG A 86 -2.27 4.00 9.74
N GLY A 87 -1.16 4.46 10.33
CA GLY A 87 -0.01 4.97 9.59
C GLY A 87 0.56 3.92 8.63
N THR A 88 0.73 2.69 9.11
CA THR A 88 1.18 1.57 8.29
C THR A 88 0.24 1.31 7.11
N LEU A 89 -1.09 1.34 7.32
CA LEU A 89 -2.07 1.17 6.25
C LEU A 89 -2.02 2.31 5.22
N TYR A 90 -1.91 3.56 5.66
CA TYR A 90 -1.78 4.70 4.74
C TYR A 90 -0.55 4.59 3.86
N ILE A 91 0.58 4.15 4.41
CA ILE A 91 1.82 3.96 3.66
C ILE A 91 1.67 2.78 2.68
N ALA A 92 1.31 1.60 3.20
CA ALA A 92 1.26 0.36 2.41
C ALA A 92 0.26 0.44 1.25
N LEU A 93 -0.92 1.00 1.48
CA LEU A 93 -1.99 1.04 0.48
C LEU A 93 -1.79 2.11 -0.59
N LEU A 94 -0.68 2.85 -0.59
CA LEU A 94 -0.28 3.65 -1.77
C LEU A 94 0.27 2.77 -2.91
N ALA A 95 0.79 1.58 -2.63
CA ALA A 95 1.30 0.67 -3.67
C ALA A 95 0.25 0.30 -4.75
N PRO A 96 -1.01 -0.05 -4.40
CA PRO A 96 -2.08 -0.21 -5.39
C PRO A 96 -2.35 1.00 -6.29
N TYR A 97 -2.13 2.22 -5.79
CA TYR A 97 -2.32 3.44 -6.60
C TYR A 97 -1.17 3.64 -7.59
N PHE A 98 0.07 3.34 -7.21
CA PHE A 98 1.19 3.34 -8.16
C PHE A 98 1.02 2.24 -9.23
N CYS A 99 0.50 1.08 -8.83
CA CYS A 99 0.13 0.02 -9.76
C CYS A 99 -0.99 0.46 -10.72
N LEU A 100 -2.02 1.16 -10.21
CA LEU A 100 -3.08 1.73 -11.04
C LEU A 100 -2.54 2.78 -12.02
N ALA A 101 -1.66 3.67 -11.57
CA ALA A 101 -1.02 4.66 -12.44
C ALA A 101 -0.17 3.97 -13.53
N ALA A 102 0.62 2.95 -13.15
CA ALA A 102 1.39 2.14 -14.08
C ALA A 102 0.50 1.44 -15.11
N PHE A 103 -0.62 0.88 -14.66
CA PHE A 103 -1.64 0.29 -15.53
C PHE A 103 -2.16 1.32 -16.51
N PHE A 104 -2.65 2.47 -16.02
CA PHE A 104 -3.23 3.54 -16.83
C PHE A 104 -2.26 4.07 -17.90
N LEU A 105 -1.01 4.31 -17.51
CA LEU A 105 0.02 4.87 -18.38
C LEU A 105 0.61 3.85 -19.37
N GLY A 106 0.37 2.55 -19.16
CA GLY A 106 0.83 1.51 -20.08
C GLY A 106 2.35 1.37 -20.10
N ILE A 107 2.99 1.41 -18.92
CA ILE A 107 4.45 1.27 -18.80
C ILE A 107 4.93 -0.12 -19.25
N SER A 108 6.24 -0.29 -19.45
CA SER A 108 6.80 -1.58 -19.89
C SER A 108 6.44 -2.74 -18.95
N GLN A 109 6.21 -3.92 -19.54
CA GLN A 109 5.64 -5.08 -18.86
C GLN A 109 6.41 -5.50 -17.61
N PHE A 110 7.75 -5.47 -17.66
CA PHE A 110 8.60 -5.80 -16.52
C PHE A 110 8.30 -4.93 -15.29
N HIS A 111 8.31 -3.60 -15.47
CA HIS A 111 8.03 -2.66 -14.39
C HIS A 111 6.59 -2.78 -13.91
N PHE A 112 5.64 -2.95 -14.83
CA PHE A 112 4.24 -3.13 -14.49
C PHE A 112 4.02 -4.36 -13.60
N TYR A 113 4.53 -5.54 -13.98
CA TYR A 113 4.39 -6.74 -13.14
C TYR A 113 5.06 -6.59 -11.78
N GLY A 114 6.16 -5.85 -11.72
CA GLY A 114 6.77 -5.46 -10.44
C GLY A 114 5.81 -4.65 -9.56
N THR A 115 5.10 -3.66 -10.12
CA THR A 115 4.08 -2.89 -9.37
C THR A 115 2.89 -3.75 -8.92
N VAL A 116 2.48 -4.71 -9.75
CA VAL A 116 1.39 -5.66 -9.41
C VAL A 116 1.81 -6.51 -8.22
N LEU A 117 3.01 -7.08 -8.24
CA LEU A 117 3.52 -7.91 -7.15
C LEU A 117 3.62 -7.10 -5.84
N ALA A 118 4.15 -5.88 -5.89
CA ALA A 118 4.22 -5.00 -4.72
C ALA A 118 2.83 -4.65 -4.16
N SER A 119 1.86 -4.38 -5.04
CA SER A 119 0.46 -4.11 -4.68
C SER A 119 -0.19 -5.33 -4.01
N PHE A 120 -0.01 -6.53 -4.55
CA PHE A 120 -0.53 -7.76 -3.98
C PHE A 120 0.12 -8.09 -2.64
N TYR A 121 1.43 -7.93 -2.53
CA TYR A 121 2.13 -8.07 -1.27
C TYR A 121 1.56 -7.11 -0.21
N ALA A 122 1.43 -5.83 -0.55
CA ALA A 122 0.95 -4.82 0.40
C ALA A 122 -0.49 -5.10 0.86
N THR A 123 -1.39 -5.41 -0.08
CA THR A 123 -2.80 -5.69 0.23
C THR A 123 -2.96 -6.96 1.06
N TYR A 124 -2.25 -8.03 0.71
CA TYR A 124 -2.30 -9.28 1.46
C TYR A 124 -1.66 -9.15 2.86
N TYR A 125 -0.42 -8.66 2.93
CA TYR A 125 0.37 -8.66 4.16
C TYR A 125 -0.20 -7.71 5.23
N PHE A 126 -0.67 -6.52 4.81
CA PHE A 126 -1.15 -5.50 5.75
C PHE A 126 -2.64 -5.61 6.07
N TYR A 127 -3.35 -6.62 5.56
CA TYR A 127 -4.75 -6.84 5.88
C TYR A 127 -4.99 -6.91 7.42
N PRO A 128 -5.89 -6.07 7.98
CA PRO A 128 -6.09 -5.99 9.43
C PRO A 128 -6.97 -7.13 9.95
N SER A 129 -6.37 -8.31 10.08
CA SER A 129 -6.98 -9.49 10.72
C SER A 129 -6.80 -9.48 12.25
N GLN A 130 -7.72 -10.11 12.99
CA GLN A 130 -7.58 -10.32 14.44
C GLN A 130 -6.24 -10.96 14.81
N LYS A 131 -5.78 -11.93 14.00
CA LYS A 131 -4.49 -12.60 14.23
C LYS A 131 -3.32 -11.61 14.16
N ARG A 132 -3.30 -10.73 13.15
CA ARG A 132 -2.27 -9.69 13.01
C ARG A 132 -2.33 -8.67 14.15
N ILE A 133 -3.53 -8.17 14.46
CA ILE A 133 -3.71 -7.15 15.52
C ILE A 133 -3.32 -7.70 16.90
N SER A 134 -3.70 -8.94 17.22
CA SER A 134 -3.33 -9.57 18.49
C SER A 134 -1.83 -9.84 18.59
N TYR A 135 -1.18 -10.19 17.48
CA TYR A 135 0.27 -10.33 17.41
C TYR A 135 0.99 -9.00 17.68
N GLU A 136 0.58 -7.91 17.03
CA GLU A 136 1.17 -6.59 17.25
C GLU A 136 0.91 -6.06 18.66
N ARG A 137 -0.28 -6.30 19.23
CA ARG A 137 -0.58 -6.00 20.63
C ARG A 137 0.38 -6.69 21.59
N LYS A 138 0.73 -7.96 21.34
CA LYS A 138 1.69 -8.72 22.15
C LYS A 138 3.11 -8.19 22.01
N ILE A 139 3.56 -7.91 20.77
CA ILE A 139 4.91 -7.37 20.51
C ILE A 139 5.11 -6.05 21.25
N PHE A 140 4.17 -5.13 21.12
CA PHE A 140 4.28 -3.79 21.70
C PHE A 140 3.77 -3.69 23.13
N ARG A 141 3.31 -4.81 23.73
CA ARG A 141 2.75 -4.88 25.08
C ARG A 141 1.66 -3.81 25.30
N ALA A 142 0.79 -3.65 24.30
CA ALA A 142 -0.22 -2.59 24.33
C ALA A 142 -1.37 -2.95 25.28
N LYS A 143 -1.75 -2.00 26.13
CA LYS A 143 -2.85 -2.11 27.11
C LYS A 143 -3.82 -0.94 26.99
#